data_AF-A0A7U9T1R5-F1
#
_entry.id   AF-A0A7U9T1R5-F1
#
_cell.length_a   1.000
_cell.length_b   1.000
_cell.length_c   1.000
_cell.angle_alpha   90.00
_cell.angle_beta   90.00
_cell.angle_gamma   90.00
#
_symmetry.space_group_name_H-M   'P 1'
#
loop_
_entity.id
_entity.type
_entity.pdbx_description
1 polymer ?
#
loop_
_entity_poly.entity_id
_entity_poly.type
_entity_poly.pdbx_seq_one_letter_code
_entity_poly.pdbx_strand_id
1 'polypeptide(L)'
;MSGFHLLEPEFEFCSKEELSKGLMWQLEEGYHVPLDEFVALPYDGGIILLNMDYPNIQRIREIFTEYCTIDNPHRQRRLENLYVEFRELTSQSNTWVLSRMRFLYQERRRDAQERAEAQETIKQFRKCRITSKKNGKEKIIKAVYDIGWNEKTVQGGTQKGAEYCFLYGYLSALNDMKNQEERREKL
;
A
#
# COMPACT_ATOMS: atom_id res chain seq x y z
N MET A 1 8.19 3.01 20.53
CA MET A 1 6.96 2.72 19.77
C MET A 1 6.90 3.75 18.66
N SER A 2 7.41 3.44 17.46
CA SER A 2 7.23 4.35 16.32
C SER A 2 5.80 4.14 15.82
N GLY A 3 4.95 5.15 16.02
CA GLY A 3 3.60 5.15 15.50
C GLY A 3 3.65 4.89 14.01
N PHE A 4 2.96 3.84 13.57
CA PHE A 4 2.59 3.71 12.18
C PHE A 4 1.64 4.86 11.88
N HIS A 5 2.14 5.93 11.28
CA HIS A 5 1.28 6.87 10.60
C HIS A 5 0.60 6.06 9.50
N LEU A 6 -0.72 5.82 9.66
CA LEU A 6 -1.57 5.40 8.56
C LEU A 6 -1.29 6.40 7.44
N LEU A 7 -0.70 5.91 6.34
CA LEU A 7 -0.48 6.73 5.15
C LEU A 7 -1.85 7.20 4.71
N GLU A 8 -2.24 8.43 5.03
CA GLU A 8 -3.46 9.00 4.45
C GLU A 8 -3.28 9.07 2.93
N PRO A 9 -4.36 8.92 2.14
CA PRO A 9 -4.26 9.13 0.71
C PRO A 9 -3.73 10.54 0.45
N GLU A 10 -2.71 10.63 -0.41
CA GLU A 10 -2.11 11.89 -0.83
C GLU A 10 -2.92 12.48 -1.99
N PHE A 11 -3.16 13.78 -1.95
CA PHE A 11 -3.94 14.48 -2.95
C PHE A 11 -3.17 15.66 -3.51
N GLU A 12 -3.26 15.84 -4.81
CA GLU A 12 -2.81 17.04 -5.51
C GLU A 12 -4.01 17.67 -6.23
N PHE A 13 -4.12 18.99 -6.18
CA PHE A 13 -5.19 19.71 -6.84
C PHE A 13 -4.68 20.21 -8.19
N CYS A 14 -5.46 19.99 -9.24
CA CYS A 14 -5.16 20.48 -10.59
C CYS A 14 -6.42 20.93 -11.30
N SER A 15 -6.30 21.91 -12.18
CA SER A 15 -7.36 22.25 -13.14
C SER A 15 -7.35 21.26 -14.31
N LYS A 16 -8.44 21.23 -15.09
CA LYS A 16 -8.50 20.39 -16.29
C LYS A 16 -7.49 20.80 -17.36
N GLU A 17 -7.16 22.09 -17.45
CA GLU A 17 -6.20 22.65 -18.41
C GLU A 17 -4.75 22.30 -18.06
N GLU A 18 -4.48 21.93 -16.81
CA GLU A 18 -3.17 21.53 -16.32
C GLU A 18 -2.86 20.05 -16.59
N LEU A 19 -3.86 19.26 -17.00
CA LEU A 19 -3.65 17.86 -17.34
C LEU A 19 -2.76 17.74 -18.57
N SER A 20 -1.73 16.89 -18.49
CA SER A 20 -0.93 16.55 -19.67
C SER A 20 -1.75 15.70 -20.64
N LYS A 21 -1.37 15.69 -21.93
CA LYS A 21 -2.04 14.84 -22.95
C LYS A 21 -2.11 13.35 -22.55
N GLY A 22 -1.10 12.86 -21.84
CA GLY A 22 -1.08 11.48 -21.34
C GLY A 22 -2.14 11.24 -20.26
N LEU A 23 -2.34 12.20 -19.36
CA LEU A 23 -3.36 12.12 -18.31
C LEU A 23 -4.77 12.30 -18.87
N MET A 24 -4.95 13.18 -19.84
CA MET A 24 -6.23 13.31 -20.58
C MET A 24 -6.58 11.98 -21.26
N TRP A 25 -5.64 11.39 -21.99
CA TRP A 25 -5.85 10.09 -22.63
C TRP A 25 -6.17 8.99 -21.62
N GLN A 26 -5.45 8.95 -20.49
CA GLN A 26 -5.74 7.99 -19.43
C GLN A 26 -7.16 8.16 -18.90
N LEU A 27 -7.61 9.39 -18.64
CA LEU A 27 -8.96 9.69 -18.15
C LEU A 27 -10.04 9.21 -19.14
N GLU A 28 -9.94 9.60 -20.41
CA GLU A 28 -10.96 9.32 -21.42
C GLU A 28 -10.95 7.86 -21.90
N GLU A 29 -9.77 7.32 -22.23
CA GLU A 29 -9.66 5.97 -22.79
C GLU A 29 -9.49 4.89 -21.72
N GLY A 30 -8.80 5.21 -20.62
CA GLY A 30 -8.55 4.27 -19.53
C GLY A 30 -9.69 4.20 -18.51
N TYR A 31 -10.31 5.35 -18.20
CA TYR A 31 -11.37 5.44 -17.21
C TYR A 31 -12.76 5.68 -17.80
N HIS A 32 -12.86 5.96 -19.11
CA HIS A 32 -14.13 6.29 -19.76
C HIS A 32 -14.85 7.46 -19.06
N VAL A 33 -14.08 8.39 -18.49
CA VAL A 33 -14.58 9.61 -17.88
C VAL A 33 -14.31 10.75 -18.85
N PRO A 34 -15.34 11.46 -19.34
CA PRO A 34 -15.14 12.65 -20.17
C PRO A 34 -14.31 13.70 -19.43
N LEU A 35 -13.48 14.45 -20.15
CA LEU A 35 -12.64 15.50 -19.54
C LEU A 35 -13.45 16.53 -18.73
N ASP A 36 -14.64 16.88 -19.19
CA ASP A 36 -15.53 17.82 -18.49
C ASP A 36 -16.16 17.23 -17.22
N GLU A 37 -16.15 15.90 -17.06
CA GLU A 37 -16.59 15.21 -15.85
C GLU A 37 -15.41 14.80 -14.94
N PHE A 38 -14.20 15.28 -15.23
CA PHE A 38 -13.02 14.98 -14.41
C PHE A 38 -13.25 15.41 -12.95
N VAL A 39 -13.29 14.44 -12.05
CA VAL A 39 -13.32 14.66 -10.59
C VAL A 39 -11.99 14.27 -9.96
N ALA A 40 -11.53 13.06 -10.28
CA ALA A 40 -10.30 12.50 -9.71
C ALA A 40 -9.62 11.54 -10.66
N LEU A 41 -8.29 11.46 -10.60
CA LEU A 41 -7.48 10.52 -11.40
C LEU A 41 -6.31 10.00 -10.55
N PRO A 42 -6.03 8.69 -10.57
CA PRO A 42 -4.85 8.18 -9.87
C PRO A 42 -3.61 8.56 -10.68
N TYR A 43 -2.65 9.16 -9.99
CA TYR A 43 -1.42 9.69 -10.56
C TYR A 43 -0.19 8.99 -9.97
N ASP A 44 0.98 9.26 -10.55
CA ASP A 44 2.26 8.68 -10.18
C ASP A 44 2.47 8.64 -8.67
N GLY A 45 3.10 7.57 -8.21
CA GLY A 45 3.31 7.39 -6.78
C GLY A 45 2.01 7.38 -5.98
N GLY A 46 0.84 7.19 -6.63
CA GLY A 46 -0.55 7.06 -6.13
C GLY A 46 -0.99 8.16 -5.21
N ILE A 47 -0.51 9.33 -5.57
CA ILE A 47 -1.18 10.60 -5.39
C ILE A 47 -2.48 10.55 -6.20
N ILE A 48 -3.53 11.17 -5.66
CA ILE A 48 -4.81 11.34 -6.34
C ILE A 48 -4.87 12.78 -6.84
N LEU A 49 -4.93 12.98 -8.15
CA LEU A 49 -5.22 14.28 -8.74
C LEU A 49 -6.71 14.56 -8.56
N LEU A 50 -7.04 15.70 -7.97
CA LEU A 50 -8.39 16.18 -7.74
C LEU A 50 -8.63 17.43 -8.58
N ASN A 51 -9.76 17.47 -9.28
CA ASN A 51 -10.16 18.64 -10.04
C ASN A 51 -10.54 19.78 -9.08
N MET A 52 -9.72 20.82 -9.01
CA MET A 52 -9.96 21.96 -8.12
C MET A 52 -11.20 22.78 -8.50
N ASP A 53 -11.60 22.73 -9.77
CA ASP A 53 -12.75 23.48 -10.29
C ASP A 53 -14.07 22.72 -10.10
N TYR A 54 -14.02 21.48 -9.59
CA TYR A 54 -15.23 20.67 -9.43
C TYR A 54 -16.04 21.13 -8.21
N PRO A 55 -17.38 21.26 -8.33
CA PRO A 55 -18.24 21.62 -7.20
C PRO A 55 -18.08 20.63 -6.04
N ASN A 56 -18.05 21.15 -4.81
CA ASN A 56 -17.95 20.35 -3.57
C ASN A 56 -16.66 19.51 -3.47
N ILE A 57 -15.56 19.90 -4.14
CA ILE A 57 -14.31 19.12 -4.15
C ILE A 57 -13.77 18.81 -2.74
N GLN A 58 -13.98 19.71 -1.78
CA GLN A 58 -13.55 19.47 -0.39
C GLN A 58 -14.31 18.31 0.25
N ARG A 59 -15.63 18.19 0.00
CA ARG A 59 -16.43 17.07 0.48
C ARG A 59 -16.04 15.78 -0.21
N ILE A 60 -15.77 15.85 -1.52
CA ILE A 60 -15.28 14.73 -2.31
C ILE A 60 -13.96 14.19 -1.74
N ARG A 61 -13.01 15.07 -1.41
CA ARG A 61 -11.74 14.71 -0.76
C ARG A 61 -11.98 13.98 0.57
N GLU A 62 -12.87 14.51 1.42
CA GLU A 62 -13.22 13.86 2.69
C GLU A 62 -13.79 12.46 2.48
N ILE A 63 -14.68 12.30 1.49
CA ILE A 63 -15.24 10.99 1.13
C ILE A 63 -14.13 10.04 0.69
N PHE A 64 -13.20 10.47 -0.18
CA PHE A 64 -12.07 9.63 -0.59
C PHE A 64 -11.22 9.18 0.61
N THR A 65 -10.86 10.12 1.49
CA THR A 65 -10.09 9.81 2.69
C THR A 65 -10.80 8.80 3.59
N GLU A 66 -12.07 9.02 3.88
CA GLU A 66 -12.85 8.12 4.74
C GLU A 66 -13.06 6.75 4.08
N TYR A 67 -13.41 6.74 2.79
CA TYR A 67 -13.68 5.50 2.04
C TYR A 67 -12.44 4.61 1.93
N CYS A 68 -11.25 5.20 1.74
CA CYS A 68 -9.99 4.47 1.64
C CYS A 68 -9.50 3.96 3.00
N THR A 69 -9.72 4.70 4.08
CA THR A 69 -9.22 4.37 5.43
C THR A 69 -10.08 3.37 6.19
N ILE A 70 -11.34 3.16 5.80
CA ILE A 70 -12.19 2.14 6.42
C ILE A 70 -11.70 0.72 6.06
N ASP A 71 -11.11 0.07 7.07
CA ASP A 71 -10.61 -1.32 7.01
C ASP A 71 -11.48 -2.30 7.83
N ASN A 72 -12.44 -1.80 8.60
CA ASN A 72 -13.22 -2.62 9.53
C ASN A 72 -14.45 -3.21 8.83
N PRO A 73 -14.64 -4.55 8.82
CA PRO A 73 -15.79 -5.20 8.21
C PRO A 73 -17.14 -4.77 8.82
N HIS A 74 -17.16 -4.30 10.07
CA HIS A 74 -18.39 -3.78 10.72
C HIS A 74 -18.83 -2.40 10.21
N ARG A 75 -18.03 -1.74 9.37
CA ARG A 75 -18.36 -0.43 8.77
C ARG A 75 -18.83 -0.52 7.32
N GLN A 76 -19.27 -1.70 6.86
CA GLN A 76 -19.78 -1.90 5.51
C GLN A 76 -20.90 -0.93 5.13
N ARG A 77 -21.86 -0.69 6.04
CA ARG A 77 -22.93 0.29 5.83
C ARG A 77 -22.41 1.72 5.60
N ARG A 78 -21.31 2.11 6.26
CA ARG A 78 -20.72 3.44 6.07
C ARG A 78 -20.08 3.56 4.69
N LEU A 79 -19.43 2.50 4.20
CA LEU A 79 -18.89 2.46 2.84
C LEU A 79 -19.99 2.61 1.79
N GLU A 80 -21.11 1.91 1.96
CA GLU A 80 -22.27 2.03 1.08
C GLU A 80 -22.82 3.47 1.09
N ASN A 81 -22.99 4.06 2.27
CA ASN A 81 -23.46 5.45 2.38
C ASN A 81 -22.50 6.44 1.71
N LEU A 82 -21.19 6.30 1.91
CA LEU A 82 -20.17 7.14 1.28
C LEU A 82 -20.16 6.96 -0.25
N TYR A 83 -20.40 5.75 -0.73
CA TYR A 83 -20.52 5.48 -2.17
C TYR A 83 -21.74 6.15 -2.78
N VAL A 84 -22.89 6.09 -2.10
CA VAL A 84 -24.12 6.78 -2.52
C VAL A 84 -23.91 8.28 -2.51
N GLU A 85 -23.33 8.83 -1.43
CA GLU A 85 -23.05 10.26 -1.31
C GLU A 85 -22.09 10.75 -2.41
N PHE A 86 -21.03 10.00 -2.69
CA PHE A 86 -20.11 10.32 -3.79
C PHE A 86 -20.82 10.34 -5.14
N ARG A 87 -21.69 9.35 -5.38
CA ARG A 87 -22.48 9.26 -6.62
C ARG A 87 -23.46 10.43 -6.76
N GLU A 88 -24.04 10.92 -5.67
CA GLU A 88 -24.94 12.08 -5.67
C GLU A 88 -24.19 13.39 -5.94
N LEU A 89 -22.94 13.50 -5.47
CA LEU A 89 -22.08 14.67 -5.69
C LEU A 89 -21.40 14.68 -7.06
N THR A 90 -21.36 13.54 -7.75
CA THR A 90 -20.64 13.35 -9.02
C THR A 90 -21.53 12.68 -10.07
N SER A 91 -20.93 12.01 -11.06
CA SER A 91 -21.62 11.24 -12.09
C SER A 91 -21.42 9.73 -11.92
N GLN A 92 -22.26 8.93 -12.58
CA GLN A 92 -22.16 7.46 -12.56
C GLN A 92 -20.79 6.97 -13.03
N SER A 93 -20.24 7.59 -14.06
CA SER A 93 -18.91 7.33 -14.65
C SER A 93 -17.80 7.47 -13.60
N ASN A 94 -17.90 8.46 -12.71
CA ASN A 94 -16.91 8.71 -11.66
C ASN A 94 -16.94 7.69 -10.51
N THR A 95 -18.02 6.95 -10.30
CA THR A 95 -18.11 5.99 -9.18
C THR A 95 -17.08 4.86 -9.25
N TRP A 96 -16.63 4.51 -10.47
CA TRP A 96 -15.56 3.53 -10.65
C TRP A 96 -14.21 4.02 -10.09
N VAL A 97 -13.94 5.32 -10.22
CA VAL A 97 -12.72 5.96 -9.71
C VAL A 97 -12.61 5.74 -8.20
N LEU A 98 -13.68 5.97 -7.44
CA LEU A 98 -13.71 5.75 -5.98
C LEU A 98 -13.29 4.34 -5.57
N SER A 99 -13.84 3.33 -6.27
CA SER A 99 -13.50 1.92 -6.01
C SER A 99 -12.06 1.60 -6.37
N ARG A 100 -11.58 2.12 -7.52
CA ARG A 100 -10.21 1.92 -7.98
C ARG A 100 -9.19 2.56 -7.02
N MET A 101 -9.47 3.76 -6.51
CA MET A 101 -8.62 4.43 -5.51
C MET A 101 -8.46 3.59 -4.25
N ARG A 102 -9.57 3.07 -3.71
CA ARG A 102 -9.51 2.22 -2.52
C ARG A 102 -8.67 0.97 -2.74
N PHE A 103 -8.81 0.32 -3.90
CA PHE A 103 -8.00 -0.84 -4.25
C PHE A 103 -6.49 -0.51 -4.27
N LEU A 104 -6.11 0.55 -4.99
CA LEU A 104 -4.70 0.99 -5.08
C LEU A 104 -4.14 1.36 -3.71
N TYR A 105 -4.93 2.05 -2.89
CA TYR A 105 -4.56 2.42 -1.53
C TYR A 105 -4.34 1.19 -0.63
N GLN A 106 -5.20 0.17 -0.72
CA GLN A 106 -5.03 -1.07 0.02
C GLN A 106 -3.79 -1.86 -0.40
N GLU A 107 -3.47 -1.90 -1.70
CA GLU A 107 -2.22 -2.51 -2.19
C GLU A 107 -1.00 -1.81 -1.59
N ARG A 108 -0.97 -0.47 -1.61
CA ARG A 108 0.13 0.30 -1.02
C ARG A 108 0.29 0.11 0.46
N ARG A 109 -0.84 0.07 1.19
CA ARG A 109 -0.81 -0.21 2.62
C ARG A 109 -0.25 -1.59 2.89
N ARG A 110 -0.60 -2.59 2.09
CA ARG A 110 -0.04 -3.93 2.18
C ARG A 110 1.46 -3.92 1.91
N ASP A 111 1.91 -3.28 0.83
CA ASP A 111 3.33 -3.19 0.49
C ASP A 111 4.13 -2.44 1.57
N ALA A 112 3.58 -1.35 2.12
CA ALA A 112 4.20 -0.59 3.21
C ALA A 112 4.28 -1.42 4.50
N GLN A 113 3.24 -2.19 4.82
CA GLN A 113 3.23 -3.10 5.95
C GLN A 113 4.26 -4.23 5.76
N GLU A 114 4.29 -4.86 4.58
CA GLU A 114 5.25 -5.91 4.25
C GLU A 114 6.69 -5.39 4.33
N ARG A 115 6.96 -4.16 3.84
CA ARG A 115 8.26 -3.50 3.99
C ARG A 115 8.62 -3.22 5.44
N ALA A 116 7.68 -2.75 6.26
CA ALA A 116 7.92 -2.47 7.66
C ALA A 116 8.17 -3.75 8.47
N GLU A 117 7.40 -4.80 8.22
CA GLU A 117 7.61 -6.14 8.80
C GLU A 117 8.98 -6.68 8.39
N ALA A 118 9.37 -6.56 7.13
CA ALA A 118 10.69 -6.98 6.66
C ALA A 118 11.83 -6.16 7.31
N GLN A 119 11.68 -4.85 7.46
CA GLN A 119 12.65 -4.01 8.18
C GLN A 119 12.76 -4.35 9.66
N GLU A 120 11.64 -4.60 10.34
CA GLU A 120 11.65 -5.04 11.73
C GLU A 120 12.29 -6.41 11.86
N THR A 121 12.02 -7.31 10.91
CA THR A 121 12.69 -8.61 10.84
C THR A 121 14.19 -8.43 10.65
N ILE A 122 14.67 -7.53 9.78
CA ILE A 122 16.09 -7.16 9.62
C ILE A 122 16.69 -6.57 10.91
N LYS A 123 15.97 -5.73 11.64
CA LYS A 123 16.43 -5.22 12.94
C LYS A 123 16.55 -6.34 13.98
N GLN A 124 15.60 -7.27 13.98
CA GLN A 124 15.60 -8.47 14.80
C GLN A 124 16.74 -9.42 14.41
N PHE A 125 17.04 -9.56 13.12
CA PHE A 125 18.21 -10.26 12.58
C PHE A 125 19.51 -9.65 13.10
N ARG A 126 19.69 -8.33 12.97
CA ARG A 126 20.86 -7.61 13.50
C ARG A 126 21.02 -7.73 15.01
N LYS A 127 19.96 -8.09 15.74
CA LYS A 127 19.94 -8.31 17.19
C LYS A 127 19.87 -9.79 17.60
N CYS A 128 20.01 -10.73 16.67
CA CYS A 128 19.93 -12.19 16.89
C CYS A 128 18.64 -12.67 17.61
N ARG A 129 17.48 -12.07 17.31
CA ARG A 129 16.19 -12.41 17.95
C ARG A 129 15.08 -12.58 16.91
N ILE A 130 14.86 -13.78 16.37
CA ILE A 130 13.75 -14.05 15.44
C ILE A 130 12.68 -14.86 16.17
N THR A 131 11.41 -14.50 16.02
CA THR A 131 10.28 -15.33 16.46
C THR A 131 9.63 -15.99 15.25
N SER A 132 9.61 -17.32 15.22
CA SER A 132 9.14 -18.14 14.08
C SER A 132 7.60 -18.08 13.99
N LYS A 133 7.05 -17.28 13.07
CA LYS A 133 5.66 -17.47 12.59
C LYS A 133 5.70 -18.28 11.30
N LYS A 134 5.04 -19.44 11.30
CA LYS A 134 5.08 -20.42 10.19
C LYS A 134 4.39 -19.96 8.90
N ASN A 135 3.43 -19.03 8.98
CA ASN A 135 2.65 -18.60 7.82
C ASN A 135 3.31 -17.37 7.16
N GLY A 136 3.65 -17.47 5.87
CA GLY A 136 4.16 -16.34 5.08
C GLY A 136 5.68 -16.29 4.85
N LYS A 137 6.44 -17.36 5.17
CA LYS A 137 7.91 -17.40 5.03
C LYS A 137 8.39 -16.99 3.64
N GLU A 138 7.73 -17.42 2.57
CA GLU A 138 8.12 -17.07 1.19
C GLU A 138 7.98 -15.57 0.90
N LYS A 139 6.90 -14.93 1.38
CA LYS A 139 6.70 -13.48 1.21
C LYS A 139 7.74 -12.68 1.97
N ILE A 140 8.08 -13.12 3.18
CA ILE A 140 9.10 -12.47 4.02
C ILE A 140 10.48 -12.62 3.37
N ILE A 141 10.81 -13.81 2.86
CA ILE A 141 12.08 -14.05 2.14
C ILE A 141 12.17 -13.15 0.90
N LYS A 142 11.08 -13.03 0.13
CA LYS A 142 11.02 -12.15 -1.04
C LYS A 142 11.20 -10.67 -0.66
N ALA A 143 10.51 -10.20 0.38
CA ALA A 143 10.67 -8.82 0.85
C ALA A 143 12.09 -8.55 1.41
N VAL A 144 12.70 -9.51 2.09
CA VAL A 144 14.09 -9.42 2.57
C VAL A 144 15.08 -9.36 1.40
N TYR A 145 14.85 -10.18 0.37
CA TYR A 145 15.62 -10.13 -0.88
C TYR A 145 15.52 -8.76 -1.54
N ASP A 146 14.30 -8.24 -1.71
CA ASP A 146 14.03 -6.98 -2.39
C ASP A 146 14.59 -5.78 -1.62
N ILE A 147 14.70 -5.86 -0.29
CA ILE A 147 15.39 -4.85 0.52
C ILE A 147 16.90 -4.87 0.27
N GLY A 148 17.52 -6.05 0.28
CA GLY A 148 18.95 -6.19 -0.04
C GLY A 148 19.26 -5.78 -1.47
N TRP A 149 18.34 -6.05 -2.40
CA TRP A 149 18.40 -5.63 -3.80
C TRP A 149 18.41 -4.10 -3.96
N ASN A 150 17.57 -3.40 -3.19
CA ASN A 150 17.43 -1.95 -3.26
C ASN A 150 18.47 -1.17 -2.44
N GLU A 151 19.40 -1.84 -1.76
CA GLU A 151 20.49 -1.21 -1.03
C GLU A 151 21.53 -0.66 -2.04
N LYS A 152 21.25 0.56 -2.55
CA LYS A 152 21.94 1.37 -3.58
C LYS A 152 23.47 1.22 -3.62
N THR A 153 23.96 0.09 -4.09
CA THR A 153 25.36 -0.14 -4.42
C THR A 153 25.39 -0.69 -5.83
N VAL A 154 26.01 0.11 -6.72
CA VAL A 154 25.85 0.13 -8.18
C VAL A 154 26.16 -1.21 -8.89
N GLN A 155 26.65 -2.24 -8.19
CA GLN A 155 26.88 -3.58 -8.75
C GLN A 155 26.55 -4.74 -7.78
N GLY A 156 25.93 -4.48 -6.61
CA GLY A 156 25.89 -5.44 -5.48
C GLY A 156 24.50 -5.85 -4.96
N GLY A 157 23.41 -5.30 -5.50
CA GLY A 157 22.05 -5.53 -4.97
C GLY A 157 21.64 -7.01 -4.92
N THR A 158 21.96 -7.77 -5.99
CA THR A 158 21.68 -9.21 -6.09
C THR A 158 22.37 -10.04 -5.02
N GLN A 159 23.65 -9.76 -4.76
CA GLN A 159 24.45 -10.49 -3.78
C GLN A 159 23.96 -10.21 -2.37
N LYS A 160 23.68 -8.94 -2.04
CA LYS A 160 23.15 -8.57 -0.72
C LYS A 160 21.76 -9.12 -0.46
N GLY A 161 20.88 -9.13 -1.47
CA GLY A 161 19.57 -9.79 -1.38
C GLY A 161 19.71 -11.27 -1.06
N ALA A 162 20.60 -11.97 -1.77
CA ALA A 162 20.88 -13.39 -1.54
C ALA A 162 21.50 -13.67 -0.15
N GLU A 163 22.45 -12.84 0.29
CA GLU A 163 23.06 -12.91 1.63
C GLU A 163 22.01 -12.74 2.73
N TYR A 164 21.09 -11.79 2.58
CA TYR A 164 20.03 -11.55 3.54
C TYR A 164 19.03 -12.71 3.60
N CYS A 165 18.68 -13.32 2.46
CA CYS A 165 17.86 -14.52 2.43
C CYS A 165 18.55 -15.74 3.04
N PHE A 166 19.84 -15.93 2.76
CA PHE A 166 20.61 -17.04 3.32
C PHE A 166 20.70 -16.93 4.84
N LEU A 167 21.01 -15.74 5.35
CA LEU A 167 21.10 -15.48 6.78
C LEU A 167 19.74 -15.59 7.48
N TYR A 168 18.66 -15.16 6.81
CA TYR A 168 17.27 -15.38 7.27
C TYR A 168 16.99 -16.87 7.48
N GLY A 169 17.33 -17.69 6.48
CA GLY A 169 17.14 -19.14 6.53
C GLY A 169 17.96 -19.79 7.64
N TYR A 170 19.23 -19.43 7.76
CA TYR A 170 20.14 -19.96 8.78
C TYR A 170 19.67 -19.67 10.20
N LEU A 171 19.33 -18.42 10.51
CA LEU A 171 18.89 -18.05 11.85
C LEU A 171 17.48 -18.58 12.18
N SER A 172 16.60 -18.72 11.18
CA SER A 172 15.32 -19.39 11.35
C SER A 172 15.51 -20.86 11.73
N ALA A 173 16.46 -21.56 11.08
CA ALA A 173 16.79 -22.94 11.39
C ALA A 173 17.36 -23.08 12.81
N LEU A 174 18.27 -22.20 13.23
CA LEU A 174 18.81 -22.20 14.60
C LEU A 174 17.73 -21.96 15.65
N ASN A 175 16.78 -21.06 15.38
CA ASN A 175 15.68 -20.81 16.29
C ASN A 175 14.69 -21.99 16.35
N ASP A 176 14.40 -22.63 15.21
CA ASP A 176 13.56 -23.82 15.16
C ASP A 176 14.25 -25.00 15.91
N MET A 177 15.58 -25.15 15.83
CA MET A 177 16.34 -26.12 16.62
C MET A 177 16.26 -25.85 18.13
N LYS A 178 16.52 -24.60 18.55
CA LYS A 178 16.44 -24.22 19.96
C LYS A 178 15.05 -24.46 20.56
N ASN A 179 14.00 -24.13 19.81
CA ASN A 179 12.62 -24.37 20.23
C ASN A 179 12.27 -25.88 20.29
N GLN A 180 12.93 -26.74 19.51
CA GLN A 180 12.77 -28.19 19.60
C GLN A 180 13.50 -28.78 20.80
N GLU A 181 14.69 -28.29 21.12
CA GLU A 181 15.47 -28.69 22.31
C GLU A 181 14.72 -28.31 23.60
N GLU A 182 14.24 -27.07 23.72
CA GLU A 182 13.44 -26.63 24.88
C GLU A 182 12.12 -27.39 25.05
N ARG A 183 11.58 -28.00 23.97
CA ARG A 183 10.40 -28.87 24.03
C ARG A 183 10.74 -30.30 24.44
N ARG A 184 11.94 -30.79 24.10
CA ARG A 184 12.42 -32.11 24.50
C ARG A 184 12.82 -32.16 25.97
N GLU A 185 13.35 -31.07 26.52
CA GLU A 185 13.69 -30.94 27.95
C GLU A 185 12.46 -30.80 28.88
N LYS A 186 11.28 -30.52 28.32
CA LYS A 186 10.02 -30.37 29.06
C LYS A 186 9.12 -31.61 29.01
N LEU A 187 9.56 -32.69 28.37
CA LEU A 187 8.93 -34.02 28.32
C LEU A 187 9.67 -34.99 29.21
#